data_AF-A0A5M8Q413-F1
#
_entry.id   AF-A0A5M8Q413-F1
#
_cell.length_a   1.000
_cell.length_b   1.000
_cell.length_c   1.000
_cell.angle_alpha   90.00
_cell.angle_beta   90.00
_cell.angle_gamma   90.00
#
_symmetry.space_group_name_H-M   'P 1'
#
loop_
_entity.id
_entity.type
_entity.pdbx_description
1 polymer ?
#
loop_
_entity_poly.entity_id
_entity_poly.type
_entity_poly.pdbx_seq_one_letter_code
_entity_poly.pdbx_strand_id
1 'polypeptide(L)'
;MWQPISRPVHGIADVAYIPAVACAPETVGFTEEQTATTLCRAISGGTLVSALVTKAEWGAVQVMPYKAHLAIDFATSVFSLAAPWVFGFSRNTKARNTFLAMGLTGLVVGLLSRPEEMDPERVRTLKRRADALPAM
;
A
#
# COMPACT_ATOMS: atom_id res chain seq x y z
N MET A 1 -0.48 8.53 21.20
CA MET A 1 0.48 8.65 20.08
C MET A 1 -0.13 9.58 19.06
N TRP A 2 0.61 10.54 18.50
CA TRP A 2 0.05 11.49 17.53
C TRP A 2 -0.05 10.84 16.14
N GLN A 3 -1.28 10.57 15.69
CA GLN A 3 -1.58 9.93 14.40
C GLN A 3 -2.48 10.86 13.57
N PRO A 4 -1.91 11.82 12.82
CA PRO A 4 -2.69 12.83 12.13
C PRO A 4 -3.41 12.31 10.89
N ILE A 5 -2.93 11.24 10.25
CA ILE A 5 -3.44 10.75 8.97
C ILE A 5 -4.71 9.93 9.22
N SER A 6 -5.86 10.45 8.77
CA SER A 6 -7.12 9.70 8.79
C SER A 6 -7.12 8.61 7.72
N ARG A 7 -7.97 7.60 7.89
CA ARG A 7 -8.10 6.50 6.91
C ARG A 7 -8.35 7.01 5.47
N PRO A 8 -9.30 7.92 5.19
CA PRO A 8 -9.46 8.45 3.82
C PRO A 8 -8.20 9.11 3.25
N VAL A 9 -7.42 9.81 4.08
CA VAL A 9 -6.17 10.46 3.64
C VAL A 9 -5.09 9.40 3.38
N HIS A 10 -5.04 8.33 4.17
CA HIS A 10 -4.16 7.19 3.88
C HIS A 10 -4.51 6.55 2.53
N GLY A 11 -5.79 6.35 2.22
CA GLY A 11 -6.21 5.83 0.92
C GLY A 11 -5.77 6.70 -0.27
N ILE A 12 -5.68 8.03 -0.10
CA ILE A 12 -5.10 8.93 -1.12
C ILE A 12 -3.60 8.63 -1.29
N ALA A 13 -2.88 8.36 -0.20
CA ALA A 13 -1.49 7.98 -0.26
C ALA A 13 -1.30 6.64 -1.00
N ASP A 14 -2.18 5.64 -0.79
CA ASP A 14 -2.14 4.37 -1.52
C ASP A 14 -2.30 4.56 -3.03
N VAL A 15 -3.29 5.37 -3.44
CA VAL A 15 -3.56 5.67 -4.85
C VAL A 15 -2.35 6.30 -5.53
N ALA A 16 -1.55 7.11 -4.82
CA ALA A 16 -0.31 7.66 -5.34
C ALA A 16 0.85 6.65 -5.30
N TYR A 17 0.98 5.90 -4.21
CA TYR A 17 2.09 4.98 -3.94
C TYR A 17 2.11 3.80 -4.91
N ILE A 18 0.96 3.15 -5.12
CA ILE A 18 0.83 1.94 -5.95
C ILE A 18 1.40 2.15 -7.37
N PRO A 19 0.93 3.12 -8.19
CA PRO A 19 1.46 3.33 -9.53
C PRO A 19 2.90 3.86 -9.51
N ALA A 20 3.26 4.70 -8.52
CA ALA A 20 4.63 5.20 -8.40
C ALA A 20 5.64 4.07 -8.21
N VAL A 21 5.32 3.09 -7.35
CA VAL A 21 6.15 1.90 -7.14
C VAL A 21 6.11 0.97 -8.36
N ALA A 22 4.94 0.76 -8.96
CA ALA A 22 4.80 -0.10 -10.15
C ALA A 22 5.71 0.37 -11.30
N CYS A 23 5.77 1.68 -11.52
CA CYS A 23 6.52 2.31 -12.62
C CYS A 23 7.91 2.82 -12.18
N ALA A 24 8.34 2.57 -10.94
CA ALA A 24 9.63 3.02 -10.45
C ALA A 24 10.82 2.51 -11.29
N PRO A 25 10.85 1.23 -11.73
CA PRO A 25 11.94 0.73 -12.57
C PRO A 25 12.15 1.54 -13.83
N GLU A 26 11.06 1.89 -14.52
CA GLU A 26 11.04 2.63 -15.77
C GLU A 26 11.37 4.12 -15.54
N THR A 27 10.71 4.75 -14.57
CA THR A 27 10.84 6.21 -14.31
C THR A 27 12.19 6.59 -13.70
N VAL A 28 12.78 5.74 -12.87
CA VAL A 28 14.11 5.96 -12.26
C VAL A 28 15.23 5.38 -13.14
N GLY A 29 14.90 4.40 -13.99
CA GLY A 29 15.82 3.79 -14.96
C GLY A 29 16.74 2.75 -14.32
N PHE A 30 16.14 1.72 -13.72
CA PHE A 30 16.82 0.52 -13.21
C PHE A 30 16.18 -0.80 -13.70
N THR A 31 15.49 -0.77 -14.86
CA THR A 31 14.83 -1.93 -15.49
C THR A 31 15.73 -3.14 -15.69
N GLU A 32 17.03 -2.92 -15.91
CA GLU A 32 18.03 -3.98 -16.07
C GLU A 32 18.27 -4.79 -14.78
N GLU A 33 17.92 -4.21 -13.61
CA GLU A 33 17.92 -4.92 -12.33
C GLU A 33 16.62 -5.74 -12.19
N GLN A 34 16.61 -6.94 -12.77
CA GLN A 34 15.41 -7.79 -12.87
C GLN A 34 14.79 -8.10 -11.51
N THR A 35 15.63 -8.34 -10.48
CA THR A 35 15.16 -8.66 -9.13
C THR A 35 14.42 -7.47 -8.51
N ALA A 36 15.01 -6.27 -8.55
CA ALA A 36 14.38 -5.06 -8.03
C ALA A 36 13.11 -4.69 -8.81
N THR A 37 13.13 -4.87 -10.14
CA THR A 37 11.98 -4.63 -11.03
C THR A 37 10.83 -5.56 -10.69
N THR A 38 11.10 -6.85 -10.50
CA THR A 38 10.09 -7.85 -10.12
C THR A 38 9.51 -7.55 -8.74
N LEU A 39 10.37 -7.20 -7.78
CA LEU A 39 9.93 -6.84 -6.43
C LEU A 39 9.07 -5.57 -6.43
N CYS A 40 9.38 -4.54 -7.22
CA CYS A 40 8.51 -3.35 -7.35
C CYS A 40 7.10 -3.74 -7.80
N ARG A 41 7.01 -4.59 -8.83
CA ARG A 41 5.72 -5.06 -9.36
C ARG A 41 4.97 -5.94 -8.35
N ALA A 42 5.68 -6.82 -7.65
CA ALA A 42 5.10 -7.69 -6.64
C ALA A 42 4.59 -6.89 -5.43
N ILE A 43 5.36 -5.92 -4.94
CA ILE A 43 4.98 -5.03 -3.84
C ILE A 43 3.78 -4.19 -4.24
N SER A 44 3.83 -3.51 -5.39
CA SER A 44 2.72 -2.70 -5.88
C SER A 44 1.44 -3.52 -6.09
N GLY A 45 1.54 -4.70 -6.70
CA GLY A 45 0.42 -5.62 -6.86
C GLY A 45 -0.14 -6.09 -5.52
N GLY A 46 0.73 -6.44 -4.57
CA GLY A 46 0.35 -6.85 -3.22
C GLY A 46 -0.36 -5.72 -2.45
N THR A 47 0.16 -4.50 -2.49
CA THR A 47 -0.45 -3.31 -1.88
C THR A 47 -1.80 -2.99 -2.52
N LEU A 48 -1.92 -3.09 -3.85
CA LEU A 48 -3.20 -2.92 -4.54
C LEU A 48 -4.24 -3.95 -4.08
N VAL A 49 -3.87 -5.23 -4.05
CA VAL A 49 -4.75 -6.29 -3.55
C VAL A 49 -5.15 -6.01 -2.11
N SER A 50 -4.18 -5.68 -1.24
CA SER A 50 -4.42 -5.28 0.16
C SER A 50 -5.44 -4.15 0.24
N ALA A 51 -5.26 -3.06 -0.51
CA ALA A 51 -6.18 -1.91 -0.53
C ALA A 51 -7.59 -2.29 -0.99
N LEU A 52 -7.71 -3.09 -2.05
CA LEU A 52 -9.00 -3.50 -2.60
C LEU A 52 -9.77 -4.44 -1.68
N VAL A 53 -9.09 -5.30 -0.89
CA VAL A 53 -9.76 -6.25 0.01
C VAL A 53 -10.01 -5.69 1.43
N THR A 54 -9.60 -4.45 1.66
CA THR A 54 -9.69 -3.81 2.97
C THR A 54 -11.08 -3.25 3.25
N LYS A 55 -11.52 -3.32 4.51
CA LYS A 55 -12.70 -2.65 5.06
C LYS A 55 -12.45 -1.14 5.18
N ALA A 56 -12.36 -0.48 4.03
CA ALA A 56 -12.17 0.97 3.88
C ALA A 56 -13.11 1.52 2.78
N GLU A 57 -13.25 2.85 2.72
CA GLU A 57 -14.14 3.53 1.80
C GLU A 57 -13.88 3.21 0.31
N TRP A 58 -12.65 2.85 -0.04
CA TRP A 58 -12.21 2.49 -1.40
C TRP A 58 -12.11 0.98 -1.64
N GLY A 59 -12.34 0.15 -0.62
CA GLY A 59 -12.23 -1.30 -0.75
C GLY A 59 -13.33 -1.87 -1.64
N ALA A 60 -12.96 -2.58 -2.69
CA ALA A 60 -13.88 -3.28 -3.58
C ALA A 60 -14.51 -4.52 -2.91
N VAL A 61 -13.73 -5.23 -2.10
CA VAL A 61 -14.17 -6.45 -1.38
C VAL A 61 -13.82 -6.29 0.09
N GLN A 62 -14.70 -5.68 0.88
CA GLN A 62 -14.42 -5.27 2.26
C GLN A 62 -14.38 -6.44 3.28
N VAL A 63 -13.35 -7.28 3.22
CA VAL A 63 -13.21 -8.48 4.08
C VAL A 63 -12.12 -8.33 5.14
N MET A 64 -11.02 -7.67 4.83
CA MET A 64 -9.86 -7.51 5.71
C MET A 64 -10.01 -6.28 6.62
N PRO A 65 -9.83 -6.39 7.95
CA PRO A 65 -9.83 -5.23 8.85
C PRO A 65 -8.75 -4.20 8.48
N TYR A 66 -9.03 -2.92 8.67
CA TYR A 66 -8.07 -1.85 8.34
C TYR A 66 -6.79 -1.93 9.21
N LYS A 67 -6.89 -2.41 10.45
CA LYS A 67 -5.69 -2.69 11.26
C LYS A 67 -4.78 -3.75 10.63
N ALA A 68 -5.35 -4.75 9.97
CA ALA A 68 -4.56 -5.77 9.28
C ALA A 68 -3.90 -5.21 8.01
N HIS A 69 -4.60 -4.32 7.28
CA HIS A 69 -4.02 -3.55 6.19
C HIS A 69 -2.76 -2.77 6.63
N LEU A 70 -2.89 -1.95 7.69
CA LEU A 70 -1.76 -1.18 8.23
C LEU A 70 -0.59 -2.08 8.71
N ALA A 71 -0.90 -3.27 9.24
CA ALA A 71 0.14 -4.23 9.61
C ALA A 71 0.88 -4.80 8.40
N ILE A 72 0.17 -5.05 7.29
CA ILE A 72 0.77 -5.46 6.01
C ILE A 72 1.63 -4.34 5.45
N ASP A 73 1.19 -3.08 5.52
CA ASP A 73 1.98 -1.93 5.04
C ASP A 73 3.26 -1.76 5.84
N PHE A 74 3.17 -1.90 7.17
CA PHE A 74 4.35 -1.87 8.04
C PHE A 74 5.33 -2.99 7.66
N ALA A 75 4.85 -4.22 7.52
CA ALA A 75 5.69 -5.36 7.14
C ALA A 75 6.34 -5.16 5.75
N THR A 76 5.56 -4.68 4.79
CA THR A 76 6.01 -4.38 3.42
C THR A 76 7.05 -3.25 3.41
N SER A 77 6.89 -2.25 4.27
CA SER A 77 7.83 -1.14 4.42
C SER A 77 9.17 -1.61 4.97
N VAL A 78 9.14 -2.39 6.06
CA VAL A 78 10.36 -2.99 6.65
C VAL A 78 11.04 -3.94 5.65
N PHE A 79 10.25 -4.78 4.96
CA PHE A 79 10.76 -5.65 3.90
C PHE A 79 11.44 -4.85 2.80
N SER A 80 10.82 -3.76 2.32
CA SER A 80 11.37 -2.91 1.27
C SER A 80 12.68 -2.25 1.70
N LEU A 81 12.77 -1.81 2.96
CA LEU A 81 14.02 -1.28 3.52
C LEU A 81 15.13 -2.34 3.54
N ALA A 82 14.83 -3.60 3.83
CA ALA A 82 15.83 -4.66 3.89
C ALA A 82 16.18 -5.27 2.51
N ALA A 83 15.26 -5.20 1.54
CA ALA A 83 15.33 -5.91 0.27
C ALA A 83 16.64 -5.70 -0.52
N PRO A 84 17.24 -4.50 -0.61
CA PRO A 84 18.48 -4.33 -1.38
C PRO A 84 19.63 -5.21 -0.91
N TRP A 85 19.70 -5.49 0.39
CA TRP A 85 20.73 -6.34 0.97
C TRP A 85 20.35 -7.81 0.91
N VAL A 86 19.11 -8.14 1.23
CA VAL A 86 18.60 -9.52 1.22
C VAL A 86 18.67 -10.14 -0.18
N PHE A 87 18.36 -9.36 -1.22
CA PHE A 87 18.32 -9.82 -2.60
C PHE A 87 19.53 -9.39 -3.45
N GLY A 88 20.55 -8.78 -2.83
CA GLY A 88 21.86 -8.55 -3.47
C GLY A 88 21.96 -7.35 -4.43
N PHE A 89 20.91 -6.55 -4.61
CA PHE A 89 20.93 -5.37 -5.50
C PHE A 89 21.37 -4.06 -4.82
N SER A 90 21.92 -4.12 -3.59
CA SER A 90 22.38 -2.95 -2.81
C SER A 90 23.49 -2.11 -3.49
N ARG A 91 24.22 -2.69 -4.45
CA ARG A 91 25.23 -1.98 -5.26
C ARG A 91 24.63 -1.14 -6.39
N ASN A 92 23.38 -1.41 -6.78
CA ASN A 92 22.65 -0.59 -7.73
C ASN A 92 22.05 0.62 -6.99
N THR A 93 22.73 1.76 -7.05
CA THR A 93 22.34 2.98 -6.31
C THR A 93 20.91 3.41 -6.59
N LYS A 94 20.45 3.32 -7.85
CA LYS A 94 19.09 3.69 -8.24
C LYS A 94 18.07 2.77 -7.57
N ALA A 95 18.21 1.46 -7.79
CA ALA A 95 17.29 0.47 -7.22
C ALA A 95 17.29 0.52 -5.68
N ARG A 96 18.47 0.53 -5.05
CA ARG A 96 18.60 0.64 -3.59
C ARG A 96 17.87 1.87 -3.05
N ASN A 97 18.14 3.05 -3.61
CA ASN A 97 17.55 4.28 -3.10
C ASN A 97 16.03 4.31 -3.31
N THR A 98 15.51 3.74 -4.40
CA THR A 98 14.07 3.56 -4.61
C THR A 98 13.43 2.71 -3.51
N PHE A 99 14.02 1.57 -3.17
CA PHE A 99 13.54 0.68 -2.09
C PHE A 99 13.60 1.33 -0.72
N LEU A 100 14.67 2.10 -0.45
CA LEU A 100 14.79 2.88 0.78
C LEU A 100 13.73 3.97 0.86
N ALA A 101 13.50 4.70 -0.23
CA ALA A 101 12.51 5.78 -0.28
C ALA A 101 11.08 5.24 -0.13
N MET A 102 10.71 4.17 -0.84
CA MET A 102 9.38 3.58 -0.75
C MET A 102 9.14 2.99 0.65
N GLY A 103 10.13 2.27 1.20
CA GLY A 103 10.03 1.67 2.52
C GLY A 103 9.93 2.71 3.64
N LEU A 104 10.72 3.79 3.56
CA LEU A 104 10.63 4.89 4.52
C LEU A 104 9.29 5.63 4.41
N THR A 105 8.82 5.88 3.18
CA THR A 105 7.53 6.56 2.94
C THR A 105 6.38 5.73 3.50
N GLY A 106 6.30 4.45 3.17
CA GLY A 106 5.27 3.55 3.70
C GLY A 106 5.31 3.44 5.22
N LEU A 107 6.51 3.38 5.81
CA LEU A 107 6.68 3.31 7.26
C LEU A 107 6.16 4.58 7.95
N VAL A 108 6.54 5.75 7.44
CA VAL A 108 6.11 7.05 8.01
C VAL A 108 4.61 7.23 7.86
N VAL A 109 4.06 6.97 6.67
CA VAL A 109 2.61 7.10 6.43
C VAL A 109 1.84 6.13 7.32
N GLY A 110 2.23 4.85 7.35
CA GLY A 110 1.57 3.83 8.18
C GLY A 110 1.61 4.13 9.68
N LEU A 111 2.75 4.59 10.21
CA LEU A 111 2.88 4.93 11.63
C LEU A 111 2.04 6.16 12.02
N LEU A 112 1.91 7.13 11.12
CA LEU A 112 1.12 8.34 11.33
C LEU A 112 -0.38 8.15 11.04
N SER A 113 -0.78 6.98 10.52
CA SER A 113 -2.17 6.64 10.24
C SER A 113 -2.93 6.16 11.46
N ARG A 114 -4.17 6.64 11.60
CA ARG A 114 -5.09 6.23 12.66
C ARG A 114 -5.61 4.82 12.37
N PRO A 115 -5.49 3.86 13.30
CA PRO A 115 -5.91 2.48 13.11
C PRO A 115 -7.44 2.28 13.30
N GLU A 116 -8.24 3.31 13.00
CA GLU A 116 -9.68 3.31 13.20
C GLU A 116 -10.38 2.51 12.09
N GLU A 117 -11.26 1.59 12.49
CA GLU A 117 -12.07 0.78 11.58
C GLU A 117 -13.27 1.58 11.06
N MET A 118 -13.91 1.10 9.98
CA MET A 118 -15.13 1.75 9.50
C MET A 118 -16.25 1.60 10.51
N ASP A 119 -17.04 2.65 10.70
CA ASP A 119 -18.24 2.60 11.53
C ASP A 119 -19.21 1.51 11.01
N PRO A 120 -19.59 0.53 11.84
CA PRO A 120 -20.52 -0.53 11.47
C PRO A 120 -21.87 -0.01 10.93
N GLU A 121 -22.38 1.12 11.44
CA GLU A 121 -23.59 1.77 10.92
C GLU A 121 -23.39 2.17 9.45
N ARG A 122 -22.29 2.88 9.18
CA ARG A 122 -21.91 3.33 7.84
C ARG A 122 -21.74 2.15 6.88
N VAL A 123 -21.11 1.07 7.32
CA VAL A 123 -20.96 -0.16 6.53
C VAL A 123 -22.34 -0.76 6.20
N ARG A 124 -23.26 -0.84 7.17
CA ARG A 124 -24.63 -1.33 6.93
C ARG A 124 -25.38 -0.46 5.93
N THR A 125 -25.25 0.86 6.01
CA THR A 125 -25.86 1.79 5.06
C THR A 125 -25.31 1.61 3.64
N LEU A 126 -23.98 1.49 3.50
CA LEU A 126 -23.34 1.27 2.19
C LEU A 126 -23.80 -0.04 1.54
N LYS A 127 -23.88 -1.13 2.32
CA LYS A 127 -24.40 -2.42 1.85
C LYS A 127 -25.85 -2.31 1.37
N ARG A 128 -26.74 -1.75 2.18
CA ARG A 128 -28.15 -1.55 1.80
C ARG A 128 -28.31 -0.73 0.52
N ARG A 129 -27.46 0.29 0.32
CA ARG A 129 -27.47 1.09 -0.91
C ARG A 129 -26.98 0.30 -2.11
N ALA A 130 -25.91 -0.48 -1.96
CA ALA A 130 -25.40 -1.33 -3.03
C ALA A 130 -26.44 -2.39 -3.45
N ASP A 131 -27.11 -3.03 -2.49
CA ASP A 131 -28.17 -4.03 -2.74
C ASP A 131 -29.42 -3.43 -3.40
N ALA A 132 -29.63 -2.13 -3.26
CA ALA A 132 -30.74 -1.41 -3.87
C ALA A 132 -30.45 -0.90 -5.30
N LEU A 133 -29.21 -1.03 -5.79
CA LEU A 133 -28.89 -0.70 -7.18
C LEU A 133 -29.48 -1.76 -8.11
N PRO A 134 -30.12 -1.36 -9.23
CA PRO A 134 -30.58 -2.32 -10.22
C PRO A 134 -29.40 -3.14 -10.74
N ALA A 135 -29.61 -4.44 -10.96
CA ALA A 135 -28.62 -5.28 -11.62
C ALA A 135 -28.28 -4.65 -12.99
N MET A 136 -27.00 -4.31 -13.20
CA MET A 136 -26.50 -3.86 -14.50
C MET A 136 -26.37 -5.02 -15.47
#